data_AF-A0A7S4I8Z4-F1
#
_entry.id   AF-A0A7S4I8Z4-F1
#
_cell.length_a   1.000
_cell.length_b   1.000
_cell.length_c   1.000
_cell.angle_alpha   90.00
_cell.angle_beta   90.00
_cell.angle_gamma   90.00
#
_symmetry.space_group_name_H-M   'P 1'
#
loop_
_entity.id
_entity.type
_entity.pdbx_description
1 polymer ?
#
loop_
_entity_poly.entity_id
_entity_poly.type
_entity_poly.pdbx_seq_one_letter_code
_entity_poly.pdbx_strand_id
1 'polypeptide(L)'
;MGHDDEPTDGVYGIDYVRKVGPARRNSEGKDFDVFTEAIKFIENNSNNSPFYLNVWTHIAHSPVDPHSDLVEEFDDVLGDDIIDRRKFSKNMQPIIDLALDFGGNLNTNMRNYLADVWSLDKQTGRLLQKLDDLGLRENTIVVFTADQGAAPPISGQSNPQNMLGYAGGFRGGK
;
A
#
# COMPACT_ATOMS: atom_id res chain seq x y z
N MET A 1 7.29 13.88 21.16
CA MET A 1 7.04 13.03 22.33
C MET A 1 6.17 11.87 21.85
N GLY A 2 6.79 10.77 21.42
CA GLY A 2 6.09 9.52 21.12
C GLY A 2 6.61 8.50 22.13
N HIS A 3 5.72 7.89 22.90
CA HIS A 3 6.07 6.80 23.78
C HIS A 3 6.36 5.57 22.94
N ASP A 4 7.55 4.99 23.11
CA ASP A 4 8.06 3.75 22.51
C ASP A 4 7.40 2.50 23.12
N ASP A 5 6.08 2.53 23.37
CA ASP A 5 5.35 1.36 23.87
C ASP A 5 4.81 0.58 22.66
N GLU A 6 5.73 -0.02 21.89
CA GLU A 6 5.35 -0.97 20.84
C GLU A 6 4.68 -2.19 21.49
N PRO A 7 3.56 -2.70 20.92
CA PRO A 7 2.93 -3.89 21.45
C PRO A 7 3.91 -5.07 21.39
N THR A 8 4.14 -5.70 22.53
CA THR A 8 4.88 -6.96 22.64
C THR A 8 3.91 -8.14 22.76
N ASP A 9 4.40 -9.36 22.56
CA ASP A 9 3.62 -10.58 22.76
C ASP A 9 2.89 -10.55 24.11
N GLY A 10 1.62 -10.92 24.11
CA GLY A 10 0.72 -10.92 25.27
C GLY A 10 0.03 -9.58 25.56
N VAL A 11 0.45 -8.47 24.94
CA VAL A 11 -0.22 -7.17 25.11
C VAL A 11 -1.50 -7.12 24.26
N TYR A 12 -2.60 -6.63 24.84
CA TYR A 12 -3.93 -6.60 24.22
C TYR A 12 -4.47 -7.97 23.77
N GLY A 13 -3.94 -9.08 24.31
CA GLY A 13 -4.33 -10.43 23.91
C GLY A 13 -3.77 -10.85 22.54
N ILE A 14 -2.73 -10.19 22.06
CA ILE A 14 -2.02 -10.57 20.83
C ILE A 14 -0.95 -11.60 21.19
N ASP A 15 -1.10 -12.83 20.71
CA ASP A 15 -0.17 -13.92 21.05
C ASP A 15 1.22 -13.77 20.40
N TYR A 16 1.27 -13.07 19.26
CA TYR A 16 2.49 -12.95 18.46
C TYR A 16 2.54 -11.61 17.72
N VAL A 17 3.62 -10.85 17.94
CA VAL A 17 3.94 -9.61 17.23
C VAL A 17 5.26 -9.77 16.47
N ARG A 18 5.21 -9.56 15.15
CA ARG A 18 6.40 -9.60 14.29
C ARG A 18 6.65 -8.26 13.64
N LYS A 19 7.75 -7.62 14.02
CA LYS A 19 8.28 -6.44 13.32
C LYS A 19 9.16 -6.89 12.16
N VAL A 20 8.71 -6.59 10.96
CA VAL A 20 9.54 -6.65 9.77
C VAL A 20 10.37 -5.36 9.72
N GLY A 21 11.63 -5.47 9.32
CA GLY A 21 12.54 -4.31 9.20
C GLY A 21 12.00 -3.23 8.26
N PRO A 22 12.78 -2.16 8.00
CA PRO A 22 12.32 -1.08 7.13
C PRO A 22 11.89 -1.61 5.76
N ALA A 23 10.80 -1.06 5.24
CA ALA A 23 10.29 -1.40 3.92
C ALA A 23 11.41 -1.29 2.87
N ARG A 24 11.56 -2.34 2.06
CA ARG A 24 12.60 -2.41 1.04
C ARG A 24 12.02 -2.03 -0.32
N ARG A 25 12.74 -1.20 -1.07
CA ARG A 25 12.39 -0.88 -2.46
C ARG A 25 13.01 -1.91 -3.37
N ASN A 26 12.29 -2.99 -3.64
CA ASN A 26 12.67 -4.01 -4.60
C ASN A 26 11.55 -4.21 -5.62
N SER A 27 11.80 -5.07 -6.62
CA SER A 27 10.87 -5.40 -7.69
C SER A 27 9.56 -6.06 -7.22
N GLU A 28 9.51 -6.56 -5.98
CA GLU A 28 8.31 -7.16 -5.39
C GLU A 28 7.41 -6.12 -4.69
N GLY A 29 7.98 -4.98 -4.30
CA GLY A 29 7.28 -3.89 -3.61
C GLY A 29 7.58 -3.79 -2.12
N LYS A 30 7.21 -2.63 -1.56
CA LYS A 30 7.58 -2.21 -0.18
C LYS A 30 7.09 -3.16 0.90
N ASP A 31 5.92 -3.77 0.70
CA ASP A 31 5.25 -4.63 1.68
C ASP A 31 5.54 -6.14 1.48
N PHE A 32 6.44 -6.52 0.56
CA PHE A 32 6.73 -7.93 0.27
C PHE A 32 7.11 -8.75 1.52
N ASP A 33 7.97 -8.20 2.39
CA ASP A 33 8.47 -8.91 3.57
C ASP A 33 7.36 -9.07 4.63
N VAL A 34 6.45 -8.10 4.81
CA VAL A 34 5.33 -8.23 5.77
C VAL A 34 4.34 -9.30 5.33
N PHE A 35 4.03 -9.37 4.03
CA PHE A 35 3.21 -10.44 3.48
C PHE A 35 3.90 -11.81 3.55
N THR A 36 5.22 -11.85 3.42
CA THR A 36 5.99 -13.10 3.58
C THR A 36 5.90 -13.62 5.01
N GLU A 37 6.02 -12.77 6.03
CA GLU A 37 5.85 -13.19 7.43
C GLU A 37 4.40 -13.55 7.76
N ALA A 38 3.42 -12.85 7.18
CA ALA A 38 1.99 -13.19 7.28
C ALA A 38 1.69 -14.60 6.74
N ILE A 39 2.23 -14.94 5.57
CA ILE A 39 2.12 -16.28 4.97
C ILE A 39 2.72 -17.34 5.90
N LYS A 40 3.94 -17.11 6.43
CA LYS A 40 4.57 -18.04 7.38
C LYS A 40 3.75 -18.22 8.65
N PHE A 41 3.13 -17.15 9.14
CA PHE A 41 2.25 -17.24 10.30
C PHE A 41 1.06 -18.18 10.01
N ILE A 42 0.40 -18.03 8.87
CA ILE A 42 -0.72 -18.90 8.48
C ILE A 42 -0.25 -20.36 8.40
N GLU A 43 0.84 -20.63 7.67
CA GLU A 43 1.39 -21.98 7.50
C GLU A 43 1.69 -22.68 8.84
N ASN A 44 2.18 -21.92 9.82
CA ASN A 44 2.56 -22.48 11.12
C ASN A 44 1.37 -22.65 12.09
N ASN A 45 0.24 -21.97 11.87
CA ASN A 45 -0.85 -21.87 12.86
C ASN A 45 -2.21 -22.38 12.36
N SER A 46 -2.36 -22.72 11.08
CA SER A 46 -3.67 -23.04 10.50
C SER A 46 -4.22 -24.45 10.81
N ASN A 47 -3.41 -25.34 11.39
CA ASN A 47 -3.75 -26.77 11.45
C ASN A 47 -4.70 -27.17 12.58
N ASN A 48 -4.70 -26.46 13.72
CA ASN A 48 -5.34 -26.97 14.96
C ASN A 48 -6.28 -25.97 15.67
N SER A 49 -6.29 -24.70 15.27
CA SER A 49 -7.08 -23.66 15.93
C SER A 49 -7.43 -22.54 14.95
N PRO A 50 -8.55 -21.82 15.16
CA PRO A 50 -8.79 -20.59 14.43
C PRO A 50 -7.66 -19.59 14.71
N PHE A 51 -7.34 -18.76 13.73
CA PHE A 51 -6.37 -17.68 13.89
C PHE A 51 -7.03 -16.33 13.64
N TYR A 52 -6.45 -15.30 14.25
CA TYR A 52 -6.66 -13.91 13.87
C TYR A 52 -5.32 -13.36 13.41
N LEU A 53 -5.30 -12.75 12.23
CA LEU A 53 -4.11 -12.13 11.65
C LEU A 53 -4.47 -10.74 11.17
N ASN A 54 -3.70 -9.75 11.60
CA ASN A 54 -3.78 -8.38 11.10
C ASN A 54 -2.46 -8.03 10.40
N VAL A 55 -2.55 -7.61 9.13
CA VAL A 55 -1.39 -7.26 8.29
C VAL A 55 -1.41 -5.76 8.04
N TRP A 56 -0.50 -5.04 8.70
CA TRP A 56 -0.36 -3.59 8.54
C TRP A 56 0.58 -3.27 7.39
N THR A 57 0.02 -2.80 6.28
CA THR A 57 0.75 -2.44 5.07
C THR A 57 1.19 -0.97 5.11
N HIS A 58 2.27 -0.64 4.42
CA HIS A 58 2.75 0.73 4.32
C HIS A 58 2.26 1.45 3.06
N ILE A 59 1.92 0.72 2.00
CA ILE A 59 1.44 1.30 0.74
C ILE A 59 0.04 1.90 0.92
N ALA A 60 -0.28 3.09 0.39
CA ALA A 60 0.52 4.00 -0.43
C ALA A 60 0.99 5.24 0.37
N HIS A 61 1.49 5.05 1.59
CA HIS A 61 1.99 6.14 2.42
C HIS A 61 3.19 6.85 1.77
N SER A 62 3.34 8.15 2.05
CA SER A 62 4.46 8.92 1.53
C SER A 62 5.81 8.51 2.12
N PRO A 63 6.91 8.64 1.34
CA PRO A 63 6.94 9.01 -0.08
C PRO A 63 6.52 7.85 -1.00
N VAL A 64 5.72 8.17 -2.02
CA VAL A 64 5.40 7.23 -3.11
C VAL A 64 6.61 7.18 -4.05
N ASP A 65 7.28 6.04 -4.04
CA ASP A 65 8.62 5.87 -4.62
C ASP A 65 8.90 4.37 -4.83
N PRO A 66 8.12 3.72 -5.72
CA PRO A 66 8.27 2.31 -6.05
C PRO A 66 9.59 2.02 -6.78
N HIS A 67 9.96 0.74 -6.86
CA HIS A 67 11.09 0.29 -7.69
C HIS A 67 10.77 0.49 -9.18
N SER A 68 11.78 0.79 -10.01
CA SER A 68 11.62 1.05 -11.45
C SER A 68 10.89 -0.06 -12.18
N ASP A 69 11.23 -1.33 -11.90
CA ASP A 69 10.58 -2.50 -12.51
C ASP A 69 9.05 -2.51 -12.31
N LEU A 70 8.56 -1.95 -11.21
CA LEU A 70 7.11 -1.83 -10.97
C LEU A 70 6.50 -0.66 -11.74
N VAL A 71 7.26 0.41 -11.97
CA VAL A 71 6.83 1.60 -12.72
C VAL A 71 6.75 1.31 -14.21
N GLU A 72 7.72 0.55 -14.74
CA GLU A 72 7.83 0.20 -16.16
C GLU A 72 6.60 -0.57 -16.66
N GLU A 73 5.94 -1.35 -15.79
CA GLU A 73 4.68 -2.04 -16.08
C GLU A 73 3.52 -1.09 -16.42
N PHE A 74 3.65 0.19 -16.06
CA PHE A 74 2.68 1.24 -16.35
C PHE A 74 3.11 2.19 -17.46
N ASP A 75 4.24 1.94 -18.13
CA ASP A 75 4.67 2.75 -19.27
C ASP A 75 3.70 2.63 -20.43
N ASP A 76 3.24 1.41 -20.74
CA ASP A 76 2.29 1.14 -21.83
C ASP A 76 0.82 1.38 -21.42
N VAL A 77 0.49 1.21 -20.14
CA VAL A 77 -0.88 1.41 -19.61
C VAL A 77 -1.30 2.87 -19.69
N LEU A 78 -0.33 3.78 -19.57
CA LEU A 78 -0.54 5.22 -19.71
C LEU A 78 -0.01 5.79 -21.03
N GLY A 79 0.87 5.08 -21.75
CA GLY A 79 1.34 5.44 -23.10
C GLY A 79 1.79 6.90 -23.26
N ASP A 80 1.63 7.43 -24.47
CA ASP A 80 1.70 8.87 -24.80
C ASP A 80 0.44 9.64 -24.37
N ASP A 81 -0.57 8.94 -23.84
CA ASP A 81 -1.81 9.54 -23.36
C ASP A 81 -1.54 10.29 -22.06
N ILE A 82 -1.39 11.61 -22.20
CA ILE A 82 -1.32 12.52 -21.06
C ILE A 82 -2.56 12.28 -20.19
N ILE A 83 -2.33 11.91 -18.93
CA ILE A 83 -3.37 11.79 -17.92
C ILE A 83 -4.18 13.08 -17.92
N ASP A 84 -5.43 12.94 -18.35
CA ASP A 84 -6.33 14.06 -18.45
C ASP A 84 -6.82 14.45 -17.06
N ARG A 85 -6.25 15.52 -16.50
CA ARG A 85 -6.65 16.05 -15.19
C ARG A 85 -8.15 16.32 -15.09
N ARG A 86 -8.87 16.53 -16.20
CA ARG A 86 -10.33 16.77 -16.22
C ARG A 86 -11.14 15.52 -15.85
N LYS A 87 -10.53 14.32 -15.91
CA LYS A 87 -11.14 13.06 -15.45
C LYS A 87 -11.14 12.93 -13.92
N PHE A 88 -10.37 13.75 -13.22
CA PHE A 88 -10.36 13.77 -11.75
C PHE A 88 -11.46 14.69 -11.22
N SER A 89 -11.96 14.37 -10.03
CA SER A 89 -12.98 15.17 -9.35
C SER A 89 -12.52 16.62 -9.12
N LYS A 90 -13.47 17.54 -8.92
CA LYS A 90 -13.17 18.95 -8.61
C LYS A 90 -12.29 19.10 -7.36
N ASN A 91 -12.45 18.20 -6.38
CA ASN A 91 -11.68 18.21 -5.14
C ASN A 91 -10.22 17.79 -5.33
N MET A 92 -9.92 17.05 -6.41
CA MET A 92 -8.55 16.66 -6.74
C MET A 92 -7.79 17.78 -7.47
N GLN A 93 -8.48 18.75 -8.09
CA GLN A 93 -7.81 19.79 -8.86
C GLN A 93 -6.81 20.60 -8.03
N PRO A 94 -7.13 21.05 -6.79
CA PRO A 94 -6.15 21.75 -5.95
C PRO A 94 -4.95 20.88 -5.54
N ILE A 95 -5.15 19.57 -5.37
CA ILE A 95 -4.08 18.63 -5.01
C ILE A 95 -3.14 18.43 -6.21
N ILE A 96 -3.70 18.31 -7.42
CA ILE A 96 -2.93 18.26 -8.67
C ILE A 96 -2.13 19.54 -8.85
N ASP A 97 -2.76 20.71 -8.67
CA ASP A 97 -2.09 22.00 -8.78
C ASP A 97 -0.91 22.10 -7.79
N LEU A 98 -1.11 21.69 -6.54
CA LEU A 98 -0.04 21.68 -5.54
C LEU A 98 1.11 20.73 -5.90
N ALA A 99 0.81 19.55 -6.44
CA ALA A 99 1.84 18.61 -6.89
C ALA A 99 2.67 19.19 -8.05
N LEU A 100 2.02 19.90 -8.98
CA LEU A 100 2.69 20.58 -10.10
C LEU A 100 3.51 21.78 -9.62
N ASP A 101 3.00 22.56 -8.67
CA ASP A 101 3.72 23.70 -8.06
C ASP A 101 5.01 23.27 -7.35
N PHE A 102 5.02 22.04 -6.79
CA PHE A 102 6.24 21.42 -6.26
C PHE A 102 7.15 20.79 -7.33
N GLY A 103 6.90 21.05 -8.61
CA GLY A 103 7.71 20.55 -9.73
C GLY A 103 7.39 19.12 -10.17
N GLY A 104 6.22 18.59 -9.77
CA GLY A 104 5.76 17.26 -10.16
C GLY A 104 5.32 17.16 -11.61
N ASN A 105 5.18 15.92 -12.06
CA ASN A 105 4.57 15.59 -13.34
C ASN A 105 3.39 14.65 -13.10
N LEU A 106 2.19 15.04 -13.55
CA LEU A 106 0.97 14.27 -13.32
C LEU A 106 1.08 12.81 -13.81
N ASN A 107 1.68 12.57 -14.97
CA ASN A 107 1.86 11.22 -15.51
C ASN A 107 2.81 10.40 -14.63
N THR A 108 3.99 10.94 -14.33
CA THR A 108 4.99 10.27 -13.50
C THR A 108 4.44 9.96 -12.10
N ASN A 109 3.77 10.93 -11.47
CA ASN A 109 3.22 10.78 -10.13
C ASN A 109 2.16 9.67 -10.09
N MET A 110 1.27 9.63 -11.09
CA MET A 110 0.26 8.59 -11.18
C MET A 110 0.84 7.22 -11.54
N ARG A 111 1.86 7.13 -12.40
CA ARG A 111 2.59 5.86 -12.64
C ARG A 111 3.17 5.32 -11.35
N ASN A 112 3.83 6.17 -10.56
CA ASN A 112 4.40 5.78 -9.28
C ASN A 112 3.31 5.31 -8.29
N TYR A 113 2.20 6.03 -8.21
CA TYR A 113 1.07 5.65 -7.35
C TYR A 113 0.46 4.31 -7.76
N LEU A 114 0.21 4.11 -9.06
CA LEU A 114 -0.33 2.87 -9.59
C LEU A 114 0.62 1.69 -9.36
N ALA A 115 1.93 1.89 -9.55
CA ALA A 115 2.95 0.89 -9.29
C ALA A 115 3.02 0.47 -7.82
N ASP A 116 2.95 1.42 -6.88
CA ASP A 116 2.88 1.11 -5.45
C ASP A 116 1.59 0.31 -5.15
N VAL A 117 0.40 0.79 -5.58
CA VAL A 117 -0.89 0.11 -5.35
C VAL A 117 -0.90 -1.29 -5.98
N TRP A 118 -0.35 -1.46 -7.17
CA TRP A 118 -0.27 -2.74 -7.84
C TRP A 118 0.66 -3.72 -7.14
N SER A 119 1.75 -3.23 -6.54
CA SER A 119 2.58 -4.10 -5.71
C SER A 119 1.82 -4.62 -4.49
N LEU A 120 1.02 -3.77 -3.82
CA LEU A 120 0.12 -4.20 -2.74
C LEU A 120 -0.91 -5.24 -3.21
N ASP A 121 -1.50 -5.04 -4.38
CA ASP A 121 -2.42 -6.01 -5.01
C ASP A 121 -1.73 -7.37 -5.24
N LYS A 122 -0.52 -7.37 -5.82
CA LYS A 122 0.28 -8.59 -5.99
C LYS A 122 0.55 -9.32 -4.67
N GLN A 123 0.94 -8.57 -3.63
CA GLN A 123 1.20 -9.17 -2.32
C GLN A 123 -0.07 -9.72 -1.64
N THR A 124 -1.20 -9.02 -1.82
CA THR A 124 -2.51 -9.49 -1.38
C THR A 124 -2.90 -10.78 -2.09
N GLY A 125 -2.69 -10.85 -3.41
CA GLY A 125 -2.90 -12.04 -4.22
C GLY A 125 -2.07 -13.23 -3.73
N ARG A 126 -0.79 -13.03 -3.37
CA ARG A 126 0.06 -14.09 -2.79
C ARG A 126 -0.53 -14.67 -1.49
N LEU A 127 -1.05 -13.81 -0.62
CA LEU A 127 -1.67 -14.24 0.64
C LEU A 127 -2.96 -15.02 0.39
N LEU A 128 -3.82 -14.53 -0.51
CA LEU A 128 -5.07 -15.20 -0.86
C LEU A 128 -4.81 -16.56 -1.52
N GLN A 129 -3.87 -16.61 -2.47
CA GLN A 129 -3.45 -17.88 -3.09
C GLN A 129 -2.95 -18.87 -2.04
N LYS A 130 -2.21 -18.40 -1.02
CA LYS A 130 -1.77 -19.27 0.07
C LYS A 130 -2.94 -19.84 0.88
N LEU A 131 -3.99 -19.05 1.13
CA LEU A 131 -5.21 -19.56 1.76
C LEU A 131 -5.89 -20.63 0.90
N ASP A 132 -5.91 -20.45 -0.42
CA ASP A 132 -6.43 -21.46 -1.36
C ASP A 132 -5.58 -22.74 -1.32
N ASP A 133 -4.26 -22.62 -1.40
CA ASP A 133 -3.31 -23.75 -1.39
C ASP A 133 -3.41 -24.60 -0.10
N LEU A 134 -3.71 -23.95 1.03
CA LEU A 134 -3.89 -24.60 2.33
C LEU A 134 -5.34 -25.08 2.56
N GLY A 135 -6.25 -24.86 1.62
CA GLY A 135 -7.65 -25.24 1.75
C GLY A 135 -8.43 -24.43 2.79
N LEU A 136 -7.97 -23.22 3.11
CA LEU A 136 -8.52 -22.36 4.17
C LEU A 136 -9.56 -21.36 3.65
N ARG A 137 -9.72 -21.23 2.33
CA ARG A 137 -10.51 -20.17 1.69
C ARG A 137 -11.97 -20.08 2.15
N GLU A 138 -12.61 -21.23 2.36
CA GLU A 138 -14.02 -21.35 2.73
C GLU A 138 -14.27 -21.14 4.23
N ASN A 139 -13.21 -21.17 5.05
CA ASN A 139 -13.29 -21.01 6.50
C ASN A 139 -12.49 -19.81 7.02
N THR A 140 -12.11 -18.88 6.13
CA THR A 140 -11.37 -17.67 6.47
C THR A 140 -12.15 -16.45 6.04
N ILE A 141 -12.46 -15.58 6.99
CA ILE A 141 -12.98 -14.23 6.69
C ILE A 141 -11.79 -13.34 6.40
N VAL A 142 -11.78 -12.71 5.22
CA VAL A 142 -10.79 -11.71 4.85
C VAL A 142 -11.46 -10.34 4.84
N VAL A 143 -10.91 -9.41 5.61
CA VAL A 143 -11.33 -8.01 5.63
C VAL A 143 -10.20 -7.18 5.06
N PHE A 144 -10.48 -6.47 3.96
CA PHE A 144 -9.55 -5.52 3.35
C PHE A 144 -10.10 -4.11 3.52
N THR A 145 -9.31 -3.23 4.11
CA THR A 145 -9.67 -1.83 4.36
C THR A 145 -8.43 -0.95 4.33
N ALA A 146 -8.65 0.34 4.12
CA ALA A 146 -7.67 1.38 4.37
C ALA A 146 -8.08 2.20 5.61
N ASP A 147 -7.11 2.82 6.27
CA ASP A 147 -7.34 3.78 7.35
C ASP A 147 -7.91 5.11 6.83
N GLN A 148 -7.41 5.57 5.68
CA GLN A 148 -7.75 6.85 5.04
C GLN A 148 -7.35 6.89 3.55
N GLY A 149 -7.65 8.01 2.89
CA GLY A 149 -7.22 8.27 1.50
C GLY A 149 -5.78 8.78 1.40
N ALA A 150 -5.34 9.04 0.17
CA ALA A 150 -4.01 9.57 -0.10
C ALA A 150 -3.79 10.93 0.57
N ALA A 151 -2.57 11.15 1.05
CA ALA A 151 -2.17 12.45 1.59
C ALA A 151 -1.91 13.44 0.47
N PRO A 152 -2.29 14.72 0.63
CA PRO A 152 -1.91 15.76 -0.33
C PRO A 152 -0.40 16.02 -0.28
N PRO A 153 0.22 16.63 -1.29
CA PRO A 153 1.58 17.12 -1.23
C PRO A 153 1.81 18.04 -0.03
N ILE A 154 2.84 17.77 0.78
CA ILE A 154 3.17 18.56 1.98
C ILE A 154 4.59 19.14 1.84
N SER A 155 4.69 20.47 1.95
CA SER A 155 5.99 21.16 1.96
C SER A 155 6.91 20.62 3.06
N GLY A 156 8.16 20.33 2.73
CA GLY A 156 9.16 19.81 3.68
C GLY A 156 9.20 18.29 3.84
N GLN A 157 8.31 17.53 3.18
CA GLN A 157 8.47 16.07 3.04
C GLN A 157 9.47 15.73 1.94
N SER A 158 9.99 14.49 1.94
CA SER A 158 10.77 13.96 0.82
C SER A 158 9.85 13.68 -0.38
N ASN A 159 10.24 14.15 -1.57
CA ASN A 159 9.47 14.04 -2.81
C ASN A 159 7.98 14.42 -2.68
N PRO A 160 7.67 15.64 -2.21
CA PRO A 160 6.28 16.07 -1.97
C PRO A 160 5.43 16.01 -3.25
N GLN A 161 6.08 16.17 -4.41
CA GLN A 161 5.43 16.05 -5.71
C GLN A 161 4.84 14.66 -5.99
N ASN A 162 5.38 13.58 -5.39
CA ASN A 162 4.88 12.21 -5.60
C ASN A 162 3.70 11.85 -4.69
N MET A 163 3.16 12.79 -3.90
CA MET A 163 2.00 12.55 -3.03
C MET A 163 0.68 12.74 -3.78
N LEU A 164 0.51 12.01 -4.87
CA LEU A 164 -0.69 12.08 -5.71
C LEU A 164 -1.36 10.71 -5.75
N GLY A 165 -2.45 10.54 -5.00
CA GLY A 165 -3.29 9.35 -5.07
C GLY A 165 -4.76 9.70 -5.34
N TYR A 166 -5.54 8.71 -5.78
CA TYR A 166 -6.93 8.93 -6.17
C TYR A 166 -7.84 7.82 -5.65
N ALA A 167 -8.79 8.20 -4.79
CA ALA A 167 -9.77 7.29 -4.20
C ALA A 167 -10.98 7.01 -5.12
N GLY A 168 -10.91 7.37 -6.41
CA GLY A 168 -12.03 7.19 -7.33
C GLY A 168 -13.25 8.03 -6.95
N GLY A 169 -14.44 7.41 -7.02
CA GLY A 169 -15.70 8.04 -6.61
C GLY A 169 -15.92 8.09 -5.09
N PHE A 170 -15.01 7.51 -4.30
CA PHE A 170 -15.08 7.53 -2.84
C PHE A 170 -14.54 8.86 -2.28
N ARG A 171 -15.00 9.23 -1.09
CA ARG A 171 -14.55 10.43 -0.38
C ARG A 171 -13.41 10.08 0.57
N GLY A 172 -12.50 11.03 0.80
CA GLY A 172 -11.46 10.91 1.82
C GLY A 172 -10.06 11.23 1.29
N GLY A 173 -9.22 11.74 2.17
CA GLY A 173 -7.78 12.01 2.03
C GLY A 173 -7.16 12.01 3.44
N LYS A 174 -5.83 12.12 3.55
CA LYS A 174 -5.16 12.39 4.84
C LYS A 174 -5.42 13.82 5.31
#